data_AF-A0A0M4RRC5-F1
#
_entry.id   AF-A0A0M4RRC5-F1
#
_cell.length_a   1.000
_cell.length_b   1.000
_cell.length_c   1.000
_cell.angle_alpha   90.00
_cell.angle_beta   90.00
_cell.angle_gamma   90.00
#
_symmetry.space_group_name_H-M   'P 1'
#
loop_
_entity.id
_entity.type
_entity.pdbx_description
1 polymer ?
#
loop_
_entity_poly.entity_id
_entity_poly.type
_entity_poly.pdbx_seq_one_letter_code
_entity_poly.pdbx_strand_id
1 'polypeptide(L)'
;MTTSPQALASIVTSGRVEARNRFGIGRGLDMVAEKHEAACFTEMPLSELDRLRDRGKSWGIAFKRDFVLQHGGQRVWYLDINGSPYQALHGLKEVAFDHRDWTNPVWDITPFVDQRNPGSYAFEWEREWRVVGGLRFDLEDVVLLIGLDGVEPLLHEKFSVGAPYYDAHDMTYQWDGGTIPEVGANMETTLDEFHSTYLTPDNAGIPYESEDGYMWLGCAISIETEDALEDLLPEAPWEVKAALADHLNQISVEWALPEEVDPRDDETTNKNEDTPVN
;
A
#
# COMPACT_ATOMS: atom_id res chain seq x y z
N MET A 1 -6.77 -5.15 11.86
CA MET A 1 -7.07 -3.92 12.63
C MET A 1 -6.61 -4.05 14.08
N THR A 2 -6.13 -2.98 14.69
CA THR A 2 -5.65 -2.85 16.06
C THR A 2 -6.58 -1.96 16.89
N THR A 3 -6.44 -2.02 18.22
CA THR A 3 -7.26 -1.24 19.18
C THR A 3 -6.66 0.11 19.51
N SER A 4 -5.41 0.35 19.12
CA SER A 4 -4.71 1.58 19.45
C SER A 4 -3.85 2.06 18.29
N PRO A 5 -3.67 3.39 18.20
CA PRO A 5 -2.80 3.98 17.21
C PRO A 5 -1.35 3.47 17.35
N GLN A 6 -0.83 3.36 18.58
CA GLN A 6 0.53 2.88 18.86
C GLN A 6 0.78 1.46 18.33
N ALA A 7 -0.23 0.61 18.35
CA ALA A 7 -0.11 -0.74 17.80
C ALA A 7 -0.01 -0.73 16.27
N LEU A 8 -0.72 0.18 15.58
CA LEU A 8 -0.59 0.36 14.14
C LEU A 8 0.81 0.90 13.80
N ALA A 9 1.25 1.94 14.51
CA ALA A 9 2.59 2.51 14.43
C ALA A 9 3.70 1.45 14.57
N SER A 10 3.57 0.55 15.55
CA SER A 10 4.50 -0.56 15.76
C SER A 10 4.51 -1.56 14.59
N ILE A 11 3.36 -1.86 14.00
CA ILE A 11 3.27 -2.76 12.83
C ILE A 11 3.97 -2.14 11.62
N VAL A 12 3.70 -0.86 11.36
CA VAL A 12 4.28 -0.11 10.24
C VAL A 12 5.80 0.02 10.39
N THR A 13 6.29 0.46 11.56
CA THR A 13 7.74 0.60 11.81
C THR A 13 8.51 -0.71 11.80
N SER A 14 7.88 -1.80 12.24
CA SER A 14 8.54 -3.11 12.25
C SER A 14 8.44 -3.85 10.92
N GLY A 15 7.64 -3.37 9.96
CA GLY A 15 7.34 -4.08 8.72
C GLY A 15 6.72 -5.46 8.98
N ARG A 16 5.97 -5.62 10.08
CA ARG A 16 5.52 -6.94 10.53
C ARG A 16 4.17 -6.92 11.22
N VAL A 17 3.27 -7.79 10.75
CA VAL A 17 2.08 -8.22 11.48
C VAL A 17 2.42 -9.49 12.26
N GLU A 18 2.49 -9.38 13.58
CA GLU A 18 2.89 -10.50 14.43
C GLU A 18 1.77 -11.54 14.63
N ALA A 19 2.17 -12.81 14.58
CA ALA A 19 1.33 -13.95 14.92
C ALA A 19 1.26 -14.17 16.44
N ARG A 20 0.50 -13.33 17.15
CA ARG A 20 0.46 -13.36 18.63
C ARG A 20 -0.49 -14.39 19.22
N ASN A 21 -1.46 -14.86 18.44
CA ASN A 21 -2.55 -15.70 18.93
C ASN A 21 -2.54 -17.05 18.23
N ARG A 22 -2.94 -18.10 18.96
CA ARG A 22 -3.12 -19.44 18.44
C ARG A 22 -4.55 -19.66 17.95
N PHE A 23 -4.70 -20.22 16.75
CA PHE A 23 -5.99 -20.33 16.07
C PHE A 23 -6.35 -21.75 15.63
N GLY A 24 -7.62 -22.00 15.34
CA GLY A 24 -8.09 -23.27 14.78
C GLY A 24 -8.18 -24.45 15.76
N ILE A 25 -8.54 -25.63 15.25
CA ILE A 25 -8.91 -26.83 16.05
C ILE A 25 -7.75 -27.50 16.81
N GLY A 26 -6.51 -27.05 16.63
CA GLY A 26 -5.32 -27.52 17.35
C GLY A 26 -4.69 -26.49 18.31
N ARG A 27 -5.28 -25.29 18.44
CA ARG A 27 -4.68 -24.14 19.16
C ARG A 27 -4.27 -24.39 20.62
N GLY A 28 -4.89 -25.37 21.27
CA GLY A 28 -4.63 -25.73 22.68
C GLY A 28 -3.46 -26.69 22.89
N LEU A 29 -2.79 -27.12 21.81
CA LEU A 29 -1.72 -28.11 21.88
C LEU A 29 -0.35 -27.44 21.75
N ASP A 30 0.43 -27.47 22.83
CA ASP A 30 1.75 -26.82 22.86
C ASP A 30 2.74 -27.44 21.86
N MET A 31 2.63 -28.74 21.58
CA MET A 31 3.54 -29.44 20.66
C MET A 31 3.48 -28.95 19.22
N VAL A 32 2.41 -28.24 18.85
CA VAL A 32 2.20 -27.65 17.52
C VAL A 32 1.91 -26.15 17.61
N ALA A 33 2.25 -25.52 18.73
CA ALA A 33 1.98 -24.11 19.00
C ALA A 33 2.35 -23.18 17.84
N GLU A 34 3.58 -23.31 17.33
CA GLU A 34 4.12 -22.48 16.26
C GLU A 34 3.31 -22.57 14.96
N LYS A 35 2.75 -23.75 14.66
CA LYS A 35 1.88 -23.94 13.49
C LYS A 35 0.55 -23.22 13.65
N HIS A 36 0.13 -22.96 14.87
CA HIS A 36 -1.14 -22.36 15.20
C HIS A 36 -1.06 -20.85 15.47
N GLU A 37 0.14 -20.31 15.68
CA GLU A 37 0.39 -18.88 15.81
C GLU A 37 0.21 -18.22 14.44
N ALA A 38 -0.83 -17.40 14.29
CA ALA A 38 -1.14 -16.73 13.04
C ALA A 38 -1.49 -15.25 13.20
N ALA A 39 -1.22 -14.47 12.16
CA ALA A 39 -1.80 -13.15 11.97
C ALA A 39 -3.12 -13.28 11.21
N CYS A 40 -4.16 -12.57 11.65
CA CYS A 40 -5.48 -12.57 11.00
C CYS A 40 -5.70 -11.32 10.14
N PHE A 41 -6.33 -11.55 8.99
CA PHE A 41 -6.74 -10.54 8.02
C PHE A 41 -8.21 -10.72 7.68
N THR A 42 -8.83 -9.70 7.11
CA THR A 42 -10.24 -9.74 6.70
C THR A 42 -10.41 -9.12 5.33
N GLU A 43 -11.19 -9.75 4.46
CA GLU A 43 -11.66 -9.21 3.18
C GLU A 43 -12.99 -8.45 3.35
N MET A 44 -13.21 -7.83 4.51
CA MET A 44 -14.40 -7.04 4.76
C MET A 44 -14.40 -5.78 3.88
N PRO A 45 -15.51 -5.42 3.23
CA PRO A 45 -15.59 -4.20 2.43
C PRO A 45 -15.27 -2.96 3.26
N LEU A 46 -14.65 -1.94 2.66
CA LEU A 46 -14.35 -0.68 3.33
C LEU A 46 -15.59 -0.01 3.93
N SER A 47 -16.73 -0.11 3.22
CA SER A 47 -18.04 0.40 3.66
C SER A 47 -18.60 -0.29 4.92
N GLU A 48 -18.00 -1.39 5.37
CA GLU A 48 -18.43 -2.15 6.55
C GLU A 48 -17.44 -2.05 7.71
N LEU A 49 -16.39 -1.23 7.61
CA LEU A 49 -15.36 -1.09 8.64
C LEU A 49 -15.90 -0.64 10.00
N ASP A 50 -17.03 0.05 10.03
CA ASP A 50 -17.77 0.41 11.26
C ASP A 50 -18.06 -0.79 12.16
N ARG A 51 -18.26 -1.98 11.59
CA ARG A 51 -18.47 -3.22 12.38
C ARG A 51 -17.25 -3.62 13.20
N LEU A 52 -16.05 -3.27 12.73
CA LEU A 52 -14.80 -3.47 13.46
C LEU A 52 -14.62 -2.39 14.52
N ARG A 53 -15.01 -1.13 14.22
CA ARG A 53 -15.06 -0.04 15.22
C ARG A 53 -15.94 -0.40 16.41
N ASP A 54 -17.12 -0.95 16.17
CA ASP A 54 -18.06 -1.39 17.23
C ASP A 54 -17.45 -2.46 18.17
N ARG A 55 -16.39 -3.13 17.73
CA ARG A 55 -15.61 -4.10 18.52
C ARG A 55 -14.31 -3.52 19.08
N GLY A 56 -14.18 -2.20 19.08
CA GLY A 56 -13.03 -1.46 19.58
C GLY A 56 -11.80 -1.57 18.68
N LYS A 57 -11.96 -1.90 17.39
CA LYS A 57 -10.88 -1.95 16.40
C LYS A 57 -11.00 -0.75 15.48
N SER A 58 -10.30 0.33 15.82
CA SER A 58 -10.40 1.60 15.08
C SER A 58 -9.24 1.83 14.13
N TRP A 59 -8.20 1.00 14.14
CA TRP A 59 -6.95 1.25 13.43
C TRP A 59 -6.56 0.06 12.56
N GLY A 60 -5.94 0.25 11.41
CA GLY A 60 -5.66 -0.88 10.51
C GLY A 60 -4.67 -0.60 9.40
N ILE A 61 -4.30 -1.69 8.75
CA ILE A 61 -3.41 -1.75 7.60
C ILE A 61 -4.03 -2.74 6.61
N ALA A 62 -4.01 -2.41 5.33
CA ALA A 62 -4.53 -3.24 4.26
C ALA A 62 -3.43 -3.57 3.24
N PHE A 63 -3.56 -4.74 2.63
CA PHE A 63 -2.64 -5.28 1.64
C PHE A 63 -3.42 -5.75 0.41
N LYS A 64 -2.75 -5.87 -0.73
CA LYS A 64 -3.33 -6.61 -1.86
C LYS A 64 -3.55 -8.06 -1.44
N ARG A 65 -4.68 -8.65 -1.88
CA ARG A 65 -4.98 -10.05 -1.59
C ARG A 65 -3.88 -10.99 -2.09
N ASP A 66 -3.37 -10.73 -3.30
CA ASP A 66 -2.33 -11.57 -3.91
C ASP A 66 -1.04 -11.54 -3.12
N PHE A 67 -0.70 -10.40 -2.50
CA PHE A 67 0.43 -10.29 -1.59
C PHE A 67 0.26 -11.21 -0.37
N VAL A 68 -0.92 -11.18 0.27
CA VAL A 68 -1.23 -12.06 1.42
C VAL A 68 -1.18 -13.55 1.02
N LEU A 69 -1.70 -13.89 -0.17
CA LEU A 69 -1.64 -15.26 -0.71
C LEU A 69 -0.21 -15.75 -0.95
N GLN A 70 0.64 -14.92 -1.55
CA GLN A 70 2.05 -15.26 -1.82
C GLN A 70 2.85 -15.49 -0.53
N HIS A 71 2.40 -14.89 0.57
CA HIS A 71 2.99 -15.06 1.90
C HIS A 71 2.35 -16.18 2.73
N GLY A 72 1.63 -17.11 2.09
CA GLY A 72 1.05 -18.27 2.77
C GLY A 72 -0.29 -17.98 3.46
N GLY A 73 -0.91 -16.84 3.13
CA GLY A 73 -2.24 -16.52 3.60
C GLY A 73 -3.28 -17.50 3.07
N GLN A 74 -4.12 -18.02 3.95
CA GLN A 74 -5.23 -18.91 3.57
C GLN A 74 -6.53 -18.46 4.23
N ARG A 75 -7.65 -18.75 3.55
CA ARG A 75 -8.99 -18.55 4.10
C ARG A 75 -9.26 -19.52 5.23
N VAL A 76 -9.97 -19.02 6.24
CA VAL A 76 -10.45 -19.84 7.35
C VAL A 76 -11.73 -20.58 6.95
N TRP A 77 -11.80 -21.86 7.32
CA TRP A 77 -12.98 -22.71 7.17
C TRP A 77 -13.71 -22.81 8.50
N TYR A 78 -14.91 -22.25 8.55
CA TYR A 78 -15.83 -22.40 9.67
C TYR A 78 -16.76 -23.57 9.42
N LEU A 79 -16.46 -24.71 10.03
CA LEU A 79 -17.20 -25.95 9.79
C LEU A 79 -18.19 -26.20 10.91
N ASP A 80 -19.41 -26.62 10.56
CA ASP A 80 -20.41 -27.04 11.55
C ASP A 80 -19.83 -28.16 12.40
N ILE A 81 -19.84 -27.99 13.72
CA ILE A 81 -19.30 -28.97 14.66
C ILE A 81 -19.96 -30.36 14.52
N ASN A 82 -21.23 -30.42 14.10
CA ASN A 82 -21.94 -31.67 13.86
C ASN A 82 -21.85 -32.14 12.39
N GLY A 83 -21.21 -31.35 11.53
CA GLY A 83 -21.03 -31.65 10.12
C GLY A 83 -19.95 -32.70 9.88
N SER A 84 -20.15 -33.55 8.87
CA SER A 84 -19.18 -34.58 8.50
C SER A 84 -17.78 -34.04 8.15
N PRO A 85 -17.60 -32.85 7.53
CA PRO A 85 -16.26 -32.33 7.25
C PRO A 85 -15.46 -32.01 8.53
N TYR A 86 -16.12 -31.40 9.52
CA TYR A 86 -15.49 -31.10 10.81
C TYR A 86 -15.07 -32.40 11.51
N GLN A 87 -15.99 -33.37 11.59
CA GLN A 87 -15.74 -34.65 12.26
C GLN A 87 -14.59 -35.43 11.61
N ALA A 88 -14.48 -35.40 10.27
CA ALA A 88 -13.36 -36.03 9.56
C ALA A 88 -12.02 -35.38 9.89
N LEU A 89 -11.90 -34.05 9.80
CA LEU A 89 -10.67 -33.32 10.12
C LEU A 89 -10.30 -33.45 11.60
N HIS A 90 -11.28 -33.39 12.48
CA HIS A 90 -11.10 -33.62 13.90
C HIS A 90 -10.58 -35.04 14.16
N GLY A 91 -11.15 -36.07 13.51
CA GLY A 91 -10.68 -37.45 13.60
C GLY A 91 -9.23 -37.62 13.14
N LEU A 92 -8.84 -37.01 12.02
CA LEU A 92 -7.44 -37.02 11.55
C LEU A 92 -6.49 -36.37 12.56
N LYS A 93 -6.91 -35.23 13.15
CA LYS A 93 -6.17 -34.55 14.22
C LYS A 93 -5.99 -35.44 15.45
N GLU A 94 -7.05 -36.11 15.91
CA GLU A 94 -6.97 -37.03 17.07
C GLU A 94 -6.03 -38.20 16.79
N VAL A 95 -6.10 -38.81 15.60
CA VAL A 95 -5.19 -39.90 15.22
C VAL A 95 -3.73 -39.45 15.22
N ALA A 96 -3.44 -38.26 14.68
CA ALA A 96 -2.09 -37.70 14.68
C ALA A 96 -1.61 -37.40 16.12
N PHE A 97 -2.51 -36.87 16.97
CA PHE A 97 -2.20 -36.59 18.37
C PHE A 97 -1.91 -37.86 19.18
N ASP A 98 -2.75 -38.89 19.06
CA ASP A 98 -2.62 -40.16 19.78
C ASP A 98 -1.31 -40.89 19.42
N HIS A 99 -0.92 -40.83 18.14
CA HIS A 99 0.36 -41.37 17.67
C HIS A 99 1.56 -40.46 17.96
N ARG A 100 1.34 -39.25 18.50
CA ARG A 100 2.37 -38.22 18.72
C ARG A 100 3.13 -37.86 17.44
N ASP A 101 2.43 -37.92 16.30
CA ASP A 101 2.98 -37.58 14.99
C ASP A 101 2.82 -36.07 14.75
N TRP A 102 3.73 -35.28 15.33
CA TRP A 102 3.74 -33.81 15.19
C TRP A 102 4.18 -33.34 13.79
N THR A 103 4.71 -34.26 12.99
CA THR A 103 5.08 -34.01 11.58
C THR A 103 3.93 -34.26 10.61
N ASN A 104 2.79 -34.76 11.10
CA ASN A 104 1.64 -35.05 10.27
C ASN A 104 1.13 -33.79 9.54
N PRO A 105 0.86 -33.85 8.21
CA PRO A 105 0.36 -32.71 7.45
C PRO A 105 -0.99 -32.16 7.93
N VAL A 106 -1.76 -32.91 8.73
CA VAL A 106 -3.00 -32.39 9.31
C VAL A 106 -2.76 -31.11 10.12
N TRP A 107 -1.58 -30.98 10.74
CA TRP A 107 -1.21 -29.80 11.53
C TRP A 107 -0.97 -28.55 10.68
N ASP A 108 -0.80 -28.69 9.36
CA ASP A 108 -0.67 -27.55 8.44
C ASP A 108 -2.04 -27.02 8.00
N ILE A 109 -3.10 -27.81 8.21
CA ILE A 109 -4.49 -27.47 7.86
C ILE A 109 -5.24 -26.95 9.08
N THR A 110 -5.00 -27.56 10.25
CA THR A 110 -5.71 -27.24 11.50
C THR A 110 -5.69 -25.76 11.95
N PRO A 111 -4.71 -24.91 11.61
CA PRO A 111 -4.75 -23.48 11.93
C PRO A 111 -5.85 -22.71 11.18
N PHE A 112 -6.27 -23.23 10.02
CA PHE A 112 -7.26 -22.61 9.14
C PHE A 112 -8.66 -23.17 9.32
N VAL A 113 -8.88 -24.04 10.31
CA VAL A 113 -10.20 -24.67 10.54
C VAL A 113 -10.70 -24.27 11.91
N ASP A 114 -11.87 -23.64 11.96
CA ASP A 114 -12.57 -23.32 13.20
C ASP A 114 -13.95 -23.98 13.25
N GLN A 115 -14.40 -24.20 14.49
CA GLN A 115 -15.72 -24.73 14.74
C GLN A 115 -16.79 -23.63 14.65
N ARG A 116 -17.87 -23.94 13.92
CA ARG A 116 -19.10 -23.15 13.91
C ARG A 116 -20.14 -23.84 14.79
N ASN A 117 -20.60 -23.11 15.81
CA ASN A 117 -21.70 -23.58 16.64
C ASN A 117 -23.05 -23.30 15.95
N PRO A 118 -24.04 -24.20 16.05
CA PRO A 118 -25.39 -23.95 15.55
C PRO A 118 -25.95 -22.62 16.09
N GLY A 119 -26.51 -21.79 15.21
CA GLY A 119 -27.11 -20.48 15.56
C GLY A 119 -26.15 -19.29 15.65
N SER A 120 -24.84 -19.49 15.48
CA SER A 120 -23.82 -18.42 15.59
C SER A 120 -23.38 -17.82 14.26
N TYR A 121 -24.29 -17.55 13.30
CA TYR A 121 -23.86 -16.98 12.02
C TYR A 121 -23.29 -15.57 12.18
N ALA A 122 -22.01 -15.38 11.83
CA ALA A 122 -21.42 -14.06 11.67
C ALA A 122 -20.90 -13.93 10.24
N PHE A 123 -21.46 -12.96 9.53
CA PHE A 123 -21.11 -12.58 8.14
C PHE A 123 -19.59 -12.42 7.90
N GLU A 124 -18.85 -12.03 8.93
CA GLU A 124 -17.41 -11.78 8.88
C GLU A 124 -16.56 -13.05 8.81
N TRP A 125 -17.10 -14.19 9.23
CA TRP A 125 -16.38 -15.46 9.25
C TRP A 125 -16.01 -15.96 7.85
N GLU A 126 -16.82 -15.65 6.84
CA GLU A 126 -16.55 -16.10 5.47
C GLU A 126 -15.39 -15.36 4.79
N ARG A 127 -14.84 -14.34 5.47
CA ARG A 127 -13.85 -13.42 4.94
C ARG A 127 -12.57 -13.34 5.77
N GLU A 128 -12.43 -14.19 6.80
CA GLU A 128 -11.20 -14.25 7.60
C GLU A 128 -10.10 -15.01 6.83
N TRP A 129 -8.91 -14.44 6.87
CA TRP A 129 -7.68 -15.02 6.36
C TRP A 129 -6.64 -15.11 7.46
N ARG A 130 -5.76 -16.10 7.40
CA ARG A 130 -4.67 -16.28 8.35
C ARG A 130 -3.35 -16.48 7.63
N VAL A 131 -2.29 -15.92 8.21
CA VAL A 131 -0.90 -16.18 7.83
C VAL A 131 -0.18 -16.74 9.06
N VAL A 132 0.15 -18.03 9.02
CA VAL A 132 0.91 -18.70 10.10
C VAL A 132 2.31 -18.09 10.18
N GLY A 133 2.80 -17.82 11.40
CA GLY A 133 4.09 -17.15 11.63
C GLY A 133 4.08 -15.63 11.41
N GLY A 134 2.94 -15.08 10.98
CA GLY A 134 2.74 -13.64 10.76
C GLY A 134 3.18 -13.20 9.37
N LEU A 135 2.96 -11.91 9.07
CA LEU A 135 3.26 -11.32 7.77
C LEU A 135 4.42 -10.34 7.91
N ARG A 136 5.44 -10.47 7.08
CA ARG A 136 6.45 -9.43 6.87
C ARG A 136 6.11 -8.69 5.59
N PHE A 137 6.37 -7.39 5.58
CA PHE A 137 6.04 -6.53 4.46
C PHE A 137 6.95 -5.30 4.47
N ASP A 138 7.18 -4.75 3.29
CA ASP A 138 7.76 -3.43 3.10
C ASP A 138 6.62 -2.40 2.93
N LEU A 139 6.91 -1.12 3.11
CA LEU A 139 5.86 -0.09 3.05
C LEU A 139 5.16 -0.03 1.68
N GLU A 140 5.86 -0.43 0.60
CA GLU A 140 5.32 -0.53 -0.75
C GLU A 140 4.22 -1.61 -0.92
N ASP A 141 4.20 -2.61 -0.04
CA ASP A 141 3.19 -3.67 -0.05
C ASP A 141 1.85 -3.19 0.57
N VAL A 142 1.91 -2.09 1.31
CA VAL A 142 0.76 -1.51 2.02
C VAL A 142 -0.10 -0.73 1.04
N VAL A 143 -1.37 -1.13 0.95
CA VAL A 143 -2.36 -0.48 0.06
C VAL A 143 -3.04 0.68 0.76
N LEU A 144 -3.31 0.56 2.06
CA LEU A 144 -4.09 1.55 2.80
C LEU A 144 -3.78 1.46 4.31
N LEU A 145 -3.68 2.63 4.96
CA LEU A 145 -3.82 2.75 6.40
C LEU A 145 -5.25 3.16 6.77
N ILE A 146 -5.78 2.57 7.83
CA ILE A 146 -7.16 2.76 8.27
C ILE A 146 -7.15 3.39 9.67
N GLY A 147 -7.87 4.51 9.84
CA GLY A 147 -8.22 5.05 11.16
C GLY A 147 -9.65 5.54 11.20
N LEU A 148 -10.50 4.81 11.92
CA LEU A 148 -11.94 5.07 12.02
C LEU A 148 -12.29 6.12 13.09
N ASP A 149 -11.34 6.46 13.97
CA ASP A 149 -11.47 7.48 15.01
C ASP A 149 -10.50 8.67 14.78
N GLY A 150 -10.09 8.88 13.52
CA GLY A 150 -9.14 9.92 13.07
C GLY A 150 -7.68 9.50 13.21
N VAL A 151 -6.84 9.72 12.17
CA VAL A 151 -5.43 9.24 12.10
C VAL A 151 -4.40 10.26 12.60
N GLU A 152 -4.79 11.53 12.70
CA GLU A 152 -3.94 12.66 13.09
C GLU A 152 -3.00 12.40 14.31
N PRO A 153 -3.44 11.77 15.42
CA PRO A 153 -2.56 11.57 16.58
C PRO A 153 -1.35 10.66 16.33
N LEU A 154 -1.36 9.86 15.25
CA LEU A 154 -0.22 9.01 14.85
C LEU A 154 0.82 9.75 14.02
N LEU A 155 0.36 10.72 13.22
CA LEU A 155 1.17 11.41 12.23
C LEU A 155 1.98 12.54 12.89
N HIS A 156 1.41 13.16 13.92
CA HIS A 156 2.03 14.29 14.62
C HIS A 156 3.21 13.95 15.54
N GLU A 157 3.41 12.69 15.97
CA GLU A 157 4.44 12.39 16.97
C GLU A 157 5.68 11.62 16.47
N LYS A 158 5.69 10.97 15.29
CA LYS A 158 6.89 10.26 14.80
C LYS A 158 6.85 9.59 13.42
N PHE A 159 5.81 9.77 12.62
CA PHE A 159 5.63 8.97 11.41
C PHE A 159 5.42 9.86 10.18
N SER A 160 6.45 9.98 9.34
CA SER A 160 6.27 10.42 7.94
C SER A 160 5.68 9.24 7.17
N VAL A 161 4.34 9.14 7.11
CA VAL A 161 3.71 8.08 6.34
C VAL A 161 3.24 8.63 5.00
N GLY A 162 3.89 8.21 3.92
CA GLY A 162 3.49 8.46 2.53
C GLY A 162 2.37 7.55 2.01
N ALA A 163 1.48 7.06 2.87
CA ALA A 163 0.33 6.26 2.47
C ALA A 163 -0.96 7.07 2.71
N PRO A 164 -1.92 7.06 1.76
CA PRO A 164 -3.20 7.70 1.99
C PRO A 164 -3.87 7.07 3.21
N TYR A 165 -4.44 7.88 4.09
CA TYR A 165 -5.31 7.34 5.13
C TYR A 165 -6.75 7.71 4.84
N TYR A 166 -7.63 6.74 5.09
CA TYR A 166 -9.07 6.92 4.93
C TYR A 166 -9.65 7.44 6.25
N ASP A 167 -10.22 8.64 6.22
CA ASP A 167 -11.05 9.18 7.30
C ASP A 167 -12.50 8.73 7.09
N ALA A 168 -12.98 7.88 7.98
CA ALA A 168 -14.33 7.35 7.93
C ALA A 168 -15.41 8.31 8.44
N HIS A 169 -15.05 9.34 9.22
CA HIS A 169 -15.99 10.37 9.68
C HIS A 169 -16.43 11.25 8.51
N ASP A 170 -15.46 11.66 7.69
CA ASP A 170 -15.70 12.53 6.54
C ASP A 170 -15.86 11.75 5.22
N MET A 171 -15.62 10.44 5.24
CA MET A 171 -15.52 9.56 4.06
C MET A 171 -14.52 10.09 3.02
N THR A 172 -13.44 10.71 3.47
CA THR A 172 -12.41 11.32 2.61
C THR A 172 -11.07 10.62 2.77
N TYR A 173 -10.23 10.72 1.73
CA TYR A 173 -8.82 10.39 1.86
C TYR A 173 -8.07 11.65 2.28
N GLN A 174 -7.24 11.53 3.31
CA GLN A 174 -6.42 12.62 3.82
C GLN A 174 -4.95 12.19 3.86
N TRP A 175 -4.07 13.19 3.79
CA TRP A 175 -2.63 13.06 3.80
C TRP A 175 -2.07 14.01 4.85
N ASP A 176 -1.12 13.56 5.66
CA ASP A 176 -0.37 14.43 6.58
C ASP A 176 1.13 14.16 6.44
N GLY A 177 1.93 15.23 6.47
CA GLY A 177 3.40 15.16 6.52
C GLY A 177 4.10 14.88 5.17
N GLY A 178 4.04 15.84 4.26
CA GLY A 178 4.86 15.85 3.04
C GLY A 178 6.19 16.58 3.21
N THR A 179 7.20 15.92 3.79
CA THR A 179 8.60 16.21 3.45
C THR A 179 9.19 14.89 2.97
N ILE A 180 9.05 14.63 1.67
CA ILE A 180 9.49 13.39 1.02
C ILE A 180 11.03 13.36 1.09
N PRO A 181 11.60 12.25 1.59
CA PRO A 181 11.98 11.15 0.72
C PRO A 181 11.27 9.86 1.13
N GLU A 182 10.94 9.01 0.15
CA GLU A 182 10.40 7.64 0.31
C GLU A 182 8.86 7.48 0.34
N VAL A 183 8.22 7.91 -0.75
CA VAL A 183 7.09 7.15 -1.36
C VAL A 183 7.70 6.14 -2.36
N GLY A 184 8.68 5.37 -1.86
CA GLY A 184 9.92 5.01 -2.57
C GLY A 184 9.90 3.84 -3.55
N ALA A 185 8.84 3.67 -4.33
CA ALA A 185 8.93 2.81 -5.52
C ALA A 185 7.86 3.16 -6.56
N ASN A 186 6.59 3.21 -6.17
CA ASN A 186 5.50 3.50 -7.13
C ASN A 186 5.46 4.98 -7.52
N MET A 187 5.70 5.90 -6.58
CA MET A 187 5.74 7.33 -6.91
C MET A 187 7.07 7.69 -7.59
N GLU A 188 8.19 7.06 -7.20
CA GLU A 188 9.44 7.15 -7.95
C GLU A 188 9.27 6.61 -9.37
N THR A 189 8.60 5.47 -9.57
CA THR A 189 8.32 4.94 -10.91
C THR A 189 7.44 5.89 -11.71
N THR A 190 6.40 6.46 -11.11
CA THR A 190 5.53 7.43 -11.79
C THR A 190 6.24 8.74 -12.09
N LEU A 191 7.10 9.23 -11.18
CA LEU A 191 7.92 10.43 -11.41
C LEU A 191 9.03 10.16 -12.43
N ASP A 192 9.64 8.97 -12.43
CA ASP A 192 10.61 8.54 -13.43
C ASP A 192 9.95 8.41 -14.80
N GLU A 193 8.75 7.83 -14.87
CA GLU A 193 7.95 7.73 -16.09
C GLU A 193 7.58 9.13 -16.59
N PHE A 194 7.13 10.02 -15.69
CA PHE A 194 6.85 11.41 -16.00
C PHE A 194 8.09 12.13 -16.53
N HIS A 195 9.24 12.06 -15.83
CA HIS A 195 10.49 12.69 -16.25
C HIS A 195 11.14 12.04 -17.48
N SER A 196 10.80 10.79 -17.80
CA SER A 196 11.20 10.13 -19.05
C SER A 196 10.36 10.57 -20.24
N THR A 197 9.13 11.03 -19.98
CA THR A 197 8.16 11.45 -20.99
C THR A 197 8.19 12.96 -21.22
N TYR A 198 8.42 13.73 -20.17
CA TYR A 198 8.31 15.19 -20.17
C TYR A 198 9.62 15.85 -19.73
N LEU A 199 10.02 16.89 -20.45
CA LEU A 199 11.18 17.73 -20.14
C LEU A 199 10.75 19.03 -19.47
N THR A 200 11.56 19.49 -18.52
CA THR A 200 11.49 20.88 -18.07
C THR A 200 11.91 21.82 -19.20
N PRO A 201 11.54 23.11 -19.16
CA PRO A 201 11.90 24.06 -20.22
C PRO A 201 13.42 24.19 -20.37
N ASP A 202 14.15 24.19 -19.25
CA ASP A 202 15.62 24.19 -19.23
C ASP A 202 16.20 22.95 -19.93
N ASN A 203 15.67 21.75 -19.63
CA ASN A 203 16.15 20.51 -20.24
C ASN A 203 15.75 20.40 -21.72
N ALA A 204 14.67 21.06 -22.13
CA ALA A 204 14.24 21.20 -23.51
C ALA A 204 15.00 22.32 -24.27
N GLY A 205 15.90 23.05 -23.62
CA GLY A 205 16.67 24.14 -24.25
C GLY A 205 15.81 25.36 -24.60
N ILE A 206 14.68 25.56 -23.92
CA ILE A 206 13.77 26.68 -24.18
C ILE A 206 14.38 27.97 -23.60
N PRO A 207 14.55 29.04 -24.41
CA PRO A 207 15.12 30.29 -23.92
C PRO A 207 14.21 30.96 -22.90
N TYR A 208 14.80 31.50 -21.82
CA TYR A 208 14.08 32.30 -20.84
C TYR A 208 14.08 33.78 -21.22
N GLU A 209 12.90 34.38 -21.41
CA GLU A 209 12.71 35.82 -21.57
C GLU A 209 12.17 36.44 -20.28
N SER A 210 12.91 37.40 -19.73
CA SER A 210 12.71 37.89 -18.36
C SER A 210 11.37 38.58 -18.07
N GLU A 211 10.58 38.95 -19.08
CA GLU A 211 9.28 39.63 -18.89
C GLU A 211 8.07 38.70 -19.15
N ASP A 212 8.21 37.67 -19.98
CA ASP A 212 7.09 36.81 -20.41
C ASP A 212 7.28 35.31 -20.06
N GLY A 213 8.40 34.94 -19.42
CA GLY A 213 8.71 33.54 -19.06
C GLY A 213 9.49 32.80 -20.15
N TYR A 214 9.27 31.50 -20.30
CA TYR A 214 9.95 30.71 -21.33
C TYR A 214 9.37 31.00 -22.73
N MET A 215 10.26 31.17 -23.71
CA MET A 215 9.88 31.38 -25.11
C MET A 215 9.53 30.06 -25.79
N TRP A 216 8.32 29.57 -25.50
CA TRP A 216 7.78 28.36 -26.13
C TRP A 216 7.54 28.52 -27.63
N LEU A 217 7.15 29.71 -28.08
CA LEU A 217 6.69 29.93 -29.45
C LEU A 217 7.77 29.58 -30.48
N GLY A 218 7.53 28.49 -31.20
CA GLY A 218 8.44 27.94 -32.20
C GLY A 218 9.46 26.98 -31.63
N CYS A 219 9.68 26.89 -30.31
CA CYS A 219 10.66 25.99 -29.71
C CYS A 219 10.03 24.65 -29.32
N ALA A 220 8.84 24.65 -28.71
CA ALA A 220 8.07 23.45 -28.36
C ALA A 220 6.61 23.83 -28.03
N ILE A 221 5.75 22.85 -27.76
CA ILE A 221 4.44 23.07 -27.16
C ILE A 221 4.60 23.05 -25.63
N SER A 222 4.04 24.07 -24.96
CA SER A 222 3.95 24.11 -23.49
C SER A 222 2.77 23.24 -23.04
N ILE A 223 3.03 22.35 -22.08
CA ILE A 223 2.03 21.50 -21.45
C ILE A 223 2.02 21.81 -19.95
N GLU A 224 0.86 22.14 -19.39
CA GLU A 224 0.71 22.35 -17.95
C GLU A 224 0.85 21.00 -17.20
N THR A 225 1.34 21.04 -15.97
CA THR A 225 1.58 19.84 -15.16
C THR A 225 0.33 18.97 -15.02
N GLU A 226 -0.83 19.59 -14.81
CA GLU A 226 -2.11 18.92 -14.62
C GLU A 226 -2.56 18.19 -15.91
N ASP A 227 -2.37 18.82 -17.07
CA ASP A 227 -2.69 18.22 -18.37
C ASP A 227 -1.73 17.05 -18.69
N ALA A 228 -0.43 17.22 -18.40
CA ALA A 228 0.55 16.15 -18.56
C ALA A 228 0.23 14.93 -17.67
N LEU A 229 -0.29 15.16 -16.46
CA LEU A 229 -0.73 14.09 -15.56
C LEU A 229 -2.06 13.45 -16.00
N GLU A 230 -2.96 14.22 -16.60
CA GLU A 230 -4.21 13.67 -17.16
C GLU A 230 -3.92 12.73 -18.33
N ASP A 231 -2.96 13.10 -19.19
CA ASP A 231 -2.53 12.27 -20.31
C ASP A 231 -1.79 11.00 -19.84
N LEU A 232 -0.90 11.13 -18.85
CA LEU A 232 -0.11 10.00 -18.35
C LEU A 232 -0.93 9.04 -17.46
N LEU A 233 -1.86 9.57 -16.68
CA LEU A 233 -2.63 8.83 -15.66
C LEU A 233 -4.13 9.12 -15.74
N PRO A 234 -4.80 8.83 -16.88
CA PRO A 234 -6.20 9.23 -17.08
C PRO A 234 -7.16 8.59 -16.07
N GLU A 235 -6.86 7.36 -15.65
CA GLU A 235 -7.68 6.58 -14.72
C GLU A 235 -7.31 6.82 -13.24
N ALA A 236 -6.31 7.65 -12.95
CA ALA A 236 -5.91 7.92 -11.57
C ALA A 236 -6.94 8.81 -10.84
N PRO A 237 -7.16 8.59 -9.53
CA PRO A 237 -7.98 9.49 -8.72
C PRO A 237 -7.48 10.93 -8.78
N TRP A 238 -8.39 11.90 -8.75
CA TRP A 238 -8.03 13.32 -8.85
C TRP A 238 -7.08 13.75 -7.74
N GLU A 239 -7.21 13.17 -6.55
CA GLU A 239 -6.37 13.46 -5.39
C GLU A 239 -4.90 13.07 -5.63
N VAL A 240 -4.68 11.97 -6.35
CA VAL A 240 -3.33 11.49 -6.71
C VAL A 240 -2.71 12.42 -7.74
N LYS A 241 -3.49 12.82 -8.75
CA LYS A 241 -3.06 13.79 -9.76
C LYS A 241 -2.75 15.15 -9.12
N ALA A 242 -3.57 15.62 -8.19
CA ALA A 242 -3.34 16.86 -7.46
C ALA A 242 -2.04 16.82 -6.64
N ALA A 243 -1.78 15.72 -5.93
CA ALA A 243 -0.56 15.58 -5.13
C ALA A 243 0.72 15.51 -6.00
N LEU A 244 0.65 14.80 -7.14
CA LEU A 244 1.74 14.77 -8.12
C LEU A 244 1.94 16.16 -8.75
N ALA A 245 0.87 16.87 -9.07
CA ALA A 245 0.93 18.22 -9.62
C ALA A 245 1.59 19.18 -8.64
N ASP A 246 1.19 19.18 -7.37
CA ASP A 246 1.82 20.00 -6.32
C ASP A 246 3.33 19.74 -6.18
N HIS A 247 3.77 18.50 -6.37
CA HIS A 247 5.19 18.15 -6.35
C HIS A 247 5.92 18.61 -7.61
N LEU A 248 5.40 18.27 -8.79
CA LEU A 248 6.00 18.60 -10.08
C LEU A 248 6.04 20.11 -10.31
N ASN A 249 5.02 20.85 -9.88
CA ASN A 249 4.96 22.32 -9.94
C ASN A 249 6.05 23.02 -9.10
N GLN A 250 6.67 22.33 -8.13
CA GLN A 250 7.86 22.84 -7.43
C GLN A 250 9.13 22.77 -8.29
N ILE A 251 9.14 21.90 -9.30
CA ILE A 251 10.23 21.72 -10.27
C ILE A 251 9.98 22.59 -11.50
N SER A 252 8.82 22.43 -12.14
CA SER A 252 8.35 23.22 -13.26
C SER A 252 6.83 23.19 -13.33
N VAL A 253 6.22 24.32 -13.70
CA VAL A 253 4.77 24.41 -13.95
C VAL A 253 4.40 24.13 -15.42
N GLU A 254 5.41 24.05 -16.28
CA GLU A 254 5.27 23.82 -17.72
C GLU A 254 6.28 22.78 -18.20
N TRP A 255 5.87 21.97 -19.18
CA TRP A 255 6.62 20.81 -19.65
C TRP A 255 6.57 20.69 -21.17
N ALA A 256 7.57 20.00 -21.74
CA ALA A 256 7.67 19.74 -23.17
C ALA A 256 7.79 18.23 -23.43
N LEU A 257 7.18 17.74 -24.51
CA LEU A 257 7.50 16.41 -25.04
C LEU A 257 8.82 16.46 -25.82
N PRO A 258 9.79 15.54 -25.57
CA PRO A 258 11.08 15.51 -26.27
C PRO A 258 10.96 15.53 -27.79
N GLU A 259 9.97 14.85 -28.36
CA GLU A 259 9.71 14.77 -29.80
C GLU A 259 9.16 16.06 -30.42
N GLU A 260 8.65 16.98 -29.60
CA GLU A 260 8.07 18.25 -30.04
C GLU A 260 9.04 19.43 -29.89
N VAL A 261 10.22 19.21 -29.31
CA VAL A 261 11.28 20.21 -29.21
C VAL A 261 11.98 20.38 -30.57
N ASP A 262 11.92 21.60 -31.11
CA ASP A 262 12.62 21.98 -32.35
C ASP A 262 14.14 21.92 -32.10
N PRO A 263 14.91 21.09 -32.82
CA PRO A 263 16.34 20.88 -32.58
C PRO A 263 17.22 22.05 -33.06
N ARG A 264 16.86 23.30 -32.73
CA ARG A 264 17.60 24.49 -33.18
C ARG A 264 18.95 24.61 -32.50
N ASP A 265 19.96 24.12 -33.22
CA ASP A 265 21.35 24.56 -33.30
C ASP A 265 22.04 24.96 -31.98
N ASP A 266 22.68 23.94 -31.39
CA ASP A 266 23.74 24.01 -30.38
C ASP A 266 25.07 24.62 -30.94
N GLU A 267 24.98 25.62 -31.83
CA GLU A 267 26.13 26.23 -32.54
C GLU A 267 26.61 27.59 -31.98
N THR A 268 26.20 28.01 -30.77
CA THR A 268 26.64 29.31 -30.21
C THR A 268 27.60 29.24 -29.01
N THR A 269 28.36 28.15 -28.86
CA THR A 269 29.53 28.12 -27.97
C THR A 269 30.79 27.54 -28.64
N ASN A 270 31.33 28.22 -29.65
CA ASN A 270 32.79 28.40 -29.81
C ASN A 270 33.14 29.23 -31.05
N LYS A 271 33.58 30.48 -30.83
CA LYS A 271 34.73 31.17 -31.48
C LYS A 271 34.59 32.69 -31.35
N ASN A 272 34.97 33.20 -30.19
CA ASN A 272 35.57 34.54 -30.08
C ASN A 272 36.95 34.34 -29.48
N GLU A 273 37.98 34.34 -30.32
CA GLU A 273 39.34 34.81 -30.03
C GLU A 273 40.20 34.61 -31.29
N ASP A 274 40.36 35.66 -32.08
CA ASP A 274 41.67 36.18 -32.50
C ASP A 274 41.49 37.29 -33.55
N THR A 275 41.43 38.52 -33.06
CA THR A 275 41.80 39.71 -33.85
C THR A 275 43.16 40.16 -33.34
N PRO A 276 44.26 40.06 -34.12
CA PRO A 276 45.48 40.75 -33.75
C PRO A 276 45.37 42.22 -34.15
N VAL A 277 45.63 43.09 -33.18
CA VAL A 277 45.91 44.50 -33.37
C VAL A 277 47.36 44.65 -33.82
N ASN A 278 47.54 45.49 -34.86
CA ASN A 278 48.75 46.00 -35.53
C ASN A 278 49.28 45.21 -36.74
#